data_AF-A0AB34YCL9-F1
#
_entry.id   AF-A0AB34YCL9-F1
#
_cell.length_a   1.000
_cell.length_b   1.000
_cell.length_c   1.000
_cell.angle_alpha   90.00
_cell.angle_beta   90.00
_cell.angle_gamma   90.00
#
_symmetry.space_group_name_H-M   'P 1'
#
loop_
_entity.id
_entity.type
_entity.pdbx_description
1 polymer ?
#
loop_
_entity_poly.entity_id
_entity_poly.type
_entity_poly.pdbx_seq_one_letter_code
_entity_poly.pdbx_strand_id
1 'polypeptide(L)'
;MGRLFGPQALKPRATILKDWATDSFTATAIDQIGADHPIPGTQRWVTGPWEERLVMAGSETSPSEPGYLAGAVVAAKQAVAEILTRLEAK
;
A
#
# COMPACT_ATOMS: atom_id res chain seq x y z
N MET A 1 20.20 -18.31 14.04
CA MET A 1 19.28 -18.95 15.02
C MET A 1 19.98 -19.82 16.05
N GLY A 2 20.62 -20.95 15.70
CA GLY A 2 21.20 -21.86 16.71
C GLY A 2 22.25 -21.25 17.65
N ARG A 3 23.06 -20.30 17.17
CA ARG A 3 24.02 -19.57 18.02
C ARG A 3 23.38 -18.60 19.01
N LEU A 4 22.19 -18.08 18.70
CA LEU A 4 21.49 -17.08 19.53
C LEU A 4 20.44 -17.73 20.44
N PHE A 5 19.84 -18.84 19.99
CA PHE A 5 18.65 -19.44 20.63
C PHE A 5 18.78 -20.95 20.87
N GLY A 6 19.98 -21.51 20.70
CA GLY A 6 20.29 -22.92 20.98
C GLY A 6 19.89 -23.90 19.86
N PRO A 7 20.27 -25.20 20.00
CA PRO A 7 20.17 -26.19 18.93
C PRO A 7 18.76 -26.43 18.39
N GLN A 8 17.72 -26.27 19.22
CA GLN A 8 16.33 -26.45 18.80
C GLN A 8 15.91 -25.44 17.73
N ALA A 9 16.47 -24.22 17.76
CA ALA A 9 16.19 -23.19 16.76
C ALA A 9 16.73 -23.52 15.35
N LEU A 10 17.50 -24.61 15.20
CA LEU A 10 17.92 -25.15 13.90
C LEU A 10 16.89 -26.11 13.28
N LYS A 11 15.81 -26.45 14.01
CA LYS A 11 14.75 -27.37 13.58
C LYS A 11 13.39 -26.65 13.61
N PRO A 12 13.11 -25.73 12.67
CA PRO A 12 11.81 -25.06 12.61
C PRO A 12 10.69 -26.09 12.37
N ARG A 13 9.53 -25.89 12.99
CA ARG A 13 8.34 -26.74 12.75
C ARG A 13 7.77 -26.56 11.36
N ALA A 14 7.88 -25.35 10.82
CA ALA A 14 7.47 -24.99 9.48
C ALA A 14 8.29 -23.79 8.99
N THR A 15 8.45 -23.70 7.67
CA THR A 15 8.99 -22.51 7.00
C THR A 15 8.03 -22.16 5.89
N ILE A 16 7.49 -20.94 5.93
CA ILE A 16 6.56 -20.43 4.93
C ILE A 16 7.27 -19.28 4.23
N LEU A 17 7.44 -19.42 2.92
CA LEU A 17 7.96 -18.37 2.05
C LEU A 17 6.79 -17.81 1.25
N LYS A 18 6.57 -16.51 1.36
CA LYS A 18 5.62 -15.78 0.53
C LYS A 18 6.41 -14.83 -0.36
N ASP A 19 6.29 -15.05 -1.66
CA ASP A 19 6.72 -14.07 -2.64
C ASP A 19 5.54 -13.12 -2.92
N TRP A 20 5.74 -11.84 -2.57
CA TRP A 20 4.73 -10.80 -2.77
C TRP A 20 4.76 -10.23 -4.19
N ALA A 21 5.89 -10.34 -4.90
CA ALA A 21 6.03 -9.83 -6.27
C ALA A 21 5.27 -10.67 -7.31
N THR A 22 4.85 -11.89 -6.93
CA THR A 22 4.06 -12.80 -7.76
C THR A 22 2.61 -12.94 -7.29
N ASP A 23 2.18 -12.20 -6.26
CA ASP A 23 0.79 -12.22 -5.79
C ASP A 23 -0.09 -11.31 -6.66
N SER A 24 -1.01 -11.90 -7.42
CA SER A 24 -1.86 -11.16 -8.38
C SER A 24 -2.79 -10.12 -7.78
N PHE A 25 -3.04 -10.16 -6.46
CA PHE A 25 -3.87 -9.16 -5.79
C PHE A 25 -3.05 -8.04 -5.12
N THR A 26 -1.72 -8.19 -5.08
CA THR A 26 -0.81 -7.21 -4.47
C THR A 26 0.11 -6.57 -5.51
N ALA A 27 0.47 -7.32 -6.55
CA ALA A 27 1.48 -6.97 -7.52
C ALA A 27 1.00 -7.19 -8.95
N THR A 28 1.48 -6.32 -9.84
CA THR A 28 1.37 -6.41 -11.29
C THR A 28 2.65 -6.97 -11.88
N ALA A 29 2.67 -7.25 -13.19
CA ALA A 29 3.89 -7.69 -13.87
C ALA A 29 5.05 -6.67 -13.79
N ILE A 30 4.74 -5.38 -13.58
CA ILE A 30 5.74 -4.32 -13.46
C ILE A 30 6.49 -4.41 -12.13
N ASP A 31 5.83 -4.87 -11.06
CA ASP A 31 6.40 -4.96 -9.71
C ASP A 31 7.43 -6.09 -9.54
N GLN A 32 7.64 -6.91 -10.57
CA GLN A 32 8.73 -7.88 -10.62
C GLN A 32 10.10 -7.23 -10.85
N ILE A 33 10.10 -5.97 -11.27
CA ILE A 33 11.30 -5.14 -11.42
C ILE A 33 11.37 -4.25 -10.19
N GLY A 34 12.52 -4.27 -9.49
CA GLY A 34 12.70 -3.44 -8.31
C GLY A 34 12.55 -1.95 -8.63
N ALA A 35 11.79 -1.25 -7.78
CA ALA A 35 11.61 0.19 -7.83
C ALA A 35 11.98 0.81 -6.47
N ASP A 36 12.22 2.12 -6.48
CA ASP A 36 12.42 2.86 -5.24
C ASP A 36 11.11 2.92 -4.44
N HIS A 37 11.26 3.12 -3.13
CA HIS A 37 10.13 3.33 -2.23
C HIS A 37 9.31 4.55 -2.70
N PRO A 38 7.96 4.46 -2.72
CA PRO A 38 7.12 5.58 -3.13
C PRO A 38 7.38 6.82 -2.28
N ILE A 39 7.40 7.98 -2.90
CA ILE A 39 7.45 9.26 -2.20
C ILE A 39 6.08 9.94 -2.34
N PRO A 40 5.64 10.75 -1.36
CA PRO A 40 4.39 11.49 -1.48
C PRO A 40 4.36 12.30 -2.79
N GLY A 41 3.42 11.95 -3.66
CA GLY A 41 3.23 12.64 -4.93
C GLY A 41 2.55 14.00 -4.75
N THR A 42 2.93 14.99 -5.55
CA THR A 42 2.24 16.29 -5.62
C THR A 42 1.18 16.34 -6.72
N GLN A 43 1.17 15.36 -7.61
CA GLN A 43 0.29 15.32 -8.78
C GLN A 43 -1.01 14.57 -8.47
N ARG A 44 -2.12 15.02 -9.09
CA ARG A 44 -3.41 14.35 -8.98
C ARG A 44 -3.34 12.97 -9.65
N TRP A 45 -3.75 11.94 -8.92
CA TRP A 45 -3.80 10.56 -9.38
C TRP A 45 -4.87 10.30 -10.44
N VAL A 46 -5.96 11.08 -10.42
CA VAL A 46 -7.09 10.98 -11.35
C VAL A 46 -7.21 12.31 -12.06
N THR A 47 -7.31 12.27 -13.39
CA THR A 47 -7.46 13.46 -14.23
C THR A 47 -8.58 13.29 -15.25
N GLY A 48 -9.02 14.40 -15.84
CA GLY A 48 -10.02 14.39 -16.91
C GLY A 48 -11.43 14.09 -16.39
N PRO A 49 -12.31 13.46 -17.20
CA PRO A 49 -13.74 13.30 -16.87
C PRO A 49 -14.05 12.54 -15.57
N TRP A 50 -13.06 11.84 -15.01
CA TRP A 50 -13.20 11.04 -13.78
C TRP A 50 -12.76 11.75 -12.51
N GLU A 51 -12.14 12.94 -12.61
CA GLU A 51 -11.55 13.67 -11.49
C GLU A 51 -12.56 13.95 -10.35
N GLU A 52 -13.81 14.25 -10.70
CA GLU A 52 -14.88 14.49 -9.73
C GLU A 52 -15.66 13.22 -9.35
N ARG A 53 -15.29 12.06 -9.91
CA ARG A 53 -16.04 10.80 -9.78
C ARG A 53 -15.27 9.67 -9.11
N LEU A 54 -13.94 9.71 -9.13
CA LEU A 54 -13.08 8.71 -8.51
C LEU A 54 -12.28 9.35 -7.37
N VAL A 55 -12.14 8.62 -6.28
CA VAL A 55 -11.29 8.99 -5.13
C VAL A 55 -10.39 7.80 -4.81
N MET A 56 -9.10 8.04 -4.62
CA MET A 56 -8.12 7.00 -4.31
C MET A 56 -7.92 6.87 -2.80
N ALA A 57 -7.72 5.65 -2.32
CA ALA A 57 -7.58 5.33 -0.90
C ALA A 57 -6.44 4.34 -0.59
N GLY A 58 -5.57 4.07 -1.56
CA GLY A 58 -4.43 3.15 -1.43
C GLY A 58 -3.31 3.78 -0.59
N SER A 59 -2.40 2.94 -0.07
CA SER A 59 -1.28 3.43 0.74
C SER A 59 -0.39 4.42 -0.02
N GLU A 60 -0.25 4.16 -1.32
CA GLU A 60 0.57 4.90 -2.28
C GLU A 60 0.04 6.32 -2.50
N THR A 61 -1.25 6.55 -2.25
CA THR A 61 -1.88 7.86 -2.41
C THR A 61 -1.86 8.69 -1.13
N SER A 62 -1.24 8.18 -0.06
CA SER A 62 -1.09 8.90 1.19
C SER A 62 -0.03 10.01 1.09
N PRO A 63 -0.29 11.21 1.61
CA PRO A 63 0.73 12.26 1.71
C PRO A 63 1.80 11.97 2.78
N SER A 64 1.62 10.93 3.59
CA SER A 64 2.58 10.50 4.63
C SER A 64 2.70 8.98 4.66
N GLU A 65 3.91 8.45 4.87
CA GLU A 65 4.15 7.00 4.97
C GLU A 65 3.58 6.18 3.78
N PRO A 66 3.77 6.61 2.51
CA PRO A 66 3.26 5.86 1.37
C PRO A 66 3.90 4.46 1.31
N GLY A 67 3.18 3.45 0.84
CA GLY A 67 3.67 2.06 0.85
C GLY A 67 3.59 1.36 2.21
N TYR A 68 3.20 2.05 3.28
CA TYR A 68 2.99 1.47 4.61
C TYR A 68 1.51 1.39 4.99
N LEU A 69 1.21 0.48 5.93
CA LEU A 69 -0.13 0.35 6.51
C LEU A 69 -0.62 1.66 7.16
N ALA A 70 0.28 2.44 7.77
CA ALA A 70 -0.06 3.75 8.33
C ALA A 70 -0.55 4.71 7.25
N GLY A 71 0.13 4.75 6.10
CA GLY A 71 -0.29 5.52 4.94
C GLY A 71 -1.65 5.08 4.40
N ALA A 72 -1.91 3.76 4.31
CA ALA A 72 -3.22 3.25 3.88
C ALA A 72 -4.37 3.77 4.75
N VAL A 73 -4.18 3.79 6.08
CA VAL A 73 -5.19 4.34 7.00
C VAL A 73 -5.39 5.84 6.79
N VAL A 74 -4.32 6.59 6.55
CA VAL A 74 -4.39 8.03 6.26
C VAL A 74 -5.13 8.29 4.96
N ALA A 75 -4.75 7.62 3.87
CA ALA A 75 -5.39 7.75 2.56
C ALA A 75 -6.88 7.39 2.60
N ALA A 76 -7.26 6.31 3.28
CA ALA A 76 -8.65 5.91 3.43
C ALA A 76 -9.49 6.97 4.17
N LYS A 77 -8.95 7.58 5.24
CA LYS A 77 -9.65 8.66 5.96
C LYS A 77 -9.84 9.89 5.08
N GLN A 78 -8.82 10.27 4.33
CA GLN A 78 -8.89 11.41 3.40
C GLN A 78 -9.94 11.16 2.30
N ALA A 79 -9.94 9.95 1.73
CA ALA A 79 -10.91 9.57 0.70
C ALA A 79 -12.36 9.67 1.21
N VAL A 80 -12.63 9.17 2.42
CA VAL A 80 -13.96 9.26 3.04
C VAL A 80 -14.36 10.70 3.31
N ALA A 81 -13.45 11.52 3.87
CA ALA A 81 -13.73 12.92 4.13
C ALA A 81 -14.09 13.67 2.83
N GLU A 82 -13.33 13.44 1.75
CA GLU A 82 -13.59 14.04 0.44
C GLU A 82 -14.95 13.61 -0.13
N ILE A 83 -15.31 12.32 -0.04
CA ILE A 83 -16.62 11.83 -0.46
C ILE A 83 -17.74 12.54 0.31
N LEU A 84 -17.62 12.65 1.63
CA LEU A 84 -18.62 13.31 2.47
C LEU A 84 -18.78 14.80 2.09
N THR A 85 -17.68 15.53 1.93
CA THR A 85 -17.71 16.93 1.49
C THR A 85 -18.39 17.09 0.12
N ARG A 86 -18.11 16.20 -0.84
CA ARG A 86 -18.74 16.24 -2.17
C ARG A 86 -20.24 15.93 -2.13
N LEU A 87 -20.68 15.08 -1.20
CA LEU A 87 -22.10 14.78 -1.01
C LEU A 87 -22.87 15.93 -0.35
N GLU A 88 -22.23 16.65 0.58
CA GLU A 88 -22.82 17.82 1.24
C GLU A 88 -22.89 19.05 0.33
N ALA A 89 -21.97 19.17 -0.63
CA ALA A 89 -21.92 20.28 -1.59
C ALA A 89 -22.94 20.15 -2.74
N LYS A 90 -23.74 19.08 -2.77
CA LYS A 90 -24.70 18.76 -3.84
C LYS A 90 -26.14 18.91 -3.36
#